data_AF-A0A7R9PDT5-F1
#
_entry.id   AF-A0A7R9PDT5-F1
#
_cell.length_a   1.000
_cell.length_b   1.000
_cell.length_c   1.000
_cell.angle_alpha   90.00
_cell.angle_beta   90.00
_cell.angle_gamma   90.00
#
_symmetry.space_group_name_H-M   'P 1'
#
loop_
_entity.id
_entity.type
_entity.pdbx_description
1 polymer ?
#
loop_
_entity_poly.entity_id
_entity_poly.type
_entity_poly.pdbx_seq_one_letter_code
_entity_poly.pdbx_strand_id
1 'polypeptide(L)'
;VIANAVKWLLRHQTPDGSFYEVTWLPDRKMNDSLLWSNDYISIPQHLFNSACPHNSGICQRPHRGTYFAKLKLVLCNGLGSQVALAEAKAVRWLERNIKLLSERGEPFEVAIVAYALLQAKAATAETAFGILARHARSEGGLTYWGKEAVPAPPYKMENQKPFMLPRLPYKYDSSNIEATAYALLTYVARQEVLTDPIVKWLNAQRLTDGGWASTQ
;
A
#
# COMPACT_ATOMS: atom_id res chain seq x y z
N VAL A 1 22.69 -0.34 15.43
CA VAL A 1 22.31 -0.52 14.00
C VAL A 1 20.93 0.05 13.68
N ILE A 2 19.85 -0.40 14.34
CA ILE A 2 18.47 0.09 14.09
C ILE A 2 18.35 1.62 14.23
N ALA A 3 18.94 2.21 15.28
CA ALA A 3 18.94 3.66 15.48
C ALA A 3 19.57 4.46 14.31
N ASN A 4 20.63 3.92 13.69
CA ASN A 4 21.27 4.57 12.55
C ASN A 4 20.42 4.47 11.29
N ALA A 5 19.70 3.36 11.10
CA ALA A 5 18.73 3.20 10.02
C ALA A 5 17.56 4.17 10.18
N VAL A 6 17.03 4.32 11.39
CA VAL A 6 15.98 5.31 11.69
C VAL A 6 16.48 6.73 11.43
N LYS A 7 17.69 7.07 11.88
CA LYS A 7 18.30 8.38 11.60
C LYS A 7 18.49 8.64 10.11
N TRP A 8 18.81 7.60 9.33
CA TRP A 8 18.87 7.70 7.88
C TRP A 8 17.48 7.99 7.30
N LEU A 9 16.43 7.28 7.73
CA LEU A 9 15.06 7.51 7.28
C LEU A 9 14.59 8.96 7.58
N LEU A 10 14.88 9.46 8.78
CA LEU A 10 14.52 10.82 9.19
C LEU A 10 15.17 11.91 8.33
N ARG A 11 16.33 11.65 7.74
CA ARG A 11 16.99 12.60 6.82
C ARG A 11 16.30 12.67 5.46
N HIS A 12 15.51 11.67 5.11
CA HIS A 12 14.80 11.56 3.84
C HIS A 12 13.31 11.95 3.96
N GLN A 13 12.96 12.68 5.03
CA GLN A 13 11.65 13.29 5.18
C GLN A 13 11.65 14.70 4.54
N THR A 14 10.64 14.98 3.73
CA THR A 14 10.42 16.30 3.14
C THR A 14 9.90 17.30 4.19
N PRO A 15 9.98 18.61 3.94
CA PRO A 15 9.39 19.62 4.82
C PRO A 15 7.88 19.41 5.05
N ASP A 16 7.19 18.86 4.05
CA ASP A 16 5.75 18.58 4.08
C ASP A 16 5.39 17.33 4.88
N GLY A 17 6.38 16.47 5.20
CA GLY A 17 6.20 15.26 6.01
C GLY A 17 6.19 13.95 5.23
N SER A 18 6.19 13.99 3.89
CA SER A 18 6.36 12.80 3.05
C SER A 18 7.79 12.29 3.06
N PHE A 19 8.00 11.02 2.68
CA PHE A 19 9.33 10.44 2.54
C PHE A 19 9.62 10.21 1.06
N TYR A 20 10.89 10.32 0.67
CA TYR A 20 11.33 10.03 -0.68
C TYR A 20 12.44 8.98 -0.69
N GLU A 21 12.42 8.15 -1.72
CA GLU A 21 13.44 7.13 -1.93
C GLU A 21 14.57 7.71 -2.80
N VAL A 22 15.82 7.36 -2.48
CA VAL A 22 17.01 7.85 -3.21
C VAL A 22 17.57 6.77 -4.12
N THR A 23 17.25 5.50 -3.85
CA THR A 23 17.78 4.38 -4.62
C THR A 23 17.07 4.19 -5.96
N TRP A 24 17.79 3.59 -6.90
CA TRP A 24 17.34 3.29 -8.27
C TRP A 24 16.53 1.99 -8.37
N LEU A 25 16.05 1.45 -7.25
CA LEU A 25 15.22 0.25 -7.16
C LEU A 25 13.78 0.64 -6.83
N PRO A 26 13.06 1.38 -7.71
CA PRO A 26 11.67 1.69 -7.48
C PRO A 26 10.86 0.40 -7.40
N ASP A 27 9.92 0.35 -6.47
CA ASP A 27 8.98 -0.76 -6.41
C ASP A 27 8.21 -0.82 -7.73
N ARG A 28 8.35 -1.94 -8.45
CA ARG A 28 7.69 -2.13 -9.75
C ARG A 28 6.16 -2.06 -9.62
N LYS A 29 5.61 -2.33 -8.43
CA LYS A 29 4.17 -2.19 -8.13
C LYS A 29 3.71 -0.72 -8.13
N MET A 30 4.64 0.22 -7.97
CA MET A 30 4.41 1.68 -7.90
C MET A 30 4.82 2.42 -9.17
N ASN A 31 5.03 1.70 -10.28
CA ASN A 31 5.45 2.29 -11.55
C ASN A 31 4.31 2.96 -12.32
N ASP A 32 3.09 2.98 -11.76
CA ASP A 32 2.04 3.84 -12.28
C ASP A 32 2.37 5.26 -11.83
N SER A 33 2.98 6.02 -12.73
CA SER A 33 3.18 7.44 -12.47
C SER A 33 1.79 8.05 -12.31
N LEU A 34 1.46 8.47 -11.08
CA LEU A 34 0.32 9.36 -10.80
C LEU A 34 0.62 10.72 -11.46
N LEU A 35 0.68 10.73 -12.79
CA LEU A 35 0.62 11.91 -13.63
C LEU A 35 -0.84 12.34 -13.59
N TRP A 36 -1.21 12.99 -12.49
CA TRP A 36 -2.48 13.67 -12.40
C TRP A 36 -2.45 14.81 -13.41
N SER A 37 -2.94 14.52 -14.61
CA SER A 37 -3.30 15.57 -15.54
C SER A 37 -4.35 16.41 -14.85
N ASN A 38 -3.93 17.64 -14.52
CA ASN A 38 -4.80 18.79 -14.35
C ASN A 38 -5.35 19.12 -12.95
N ASP A 39 -4.55 19.07 -11.88
CA ASP A 39 -4.93 19.73 -10.61
C ASP A 39 -3.80 20.58 -10.01
N TYR A 40 -4.13 21.85 -9.77
CA TYR A 40 -3.35 22.94 -9.20
C TYR A 40 -3.00 22.72 -7.72
N ILE A 41 -2.29 21.64 -7.38
CA ILE A 41 -1.55 21.57 -6.11
C ILE A 41 -0.09 21.82 -6.46
N SER A 42 0.29 23.09 -6.40
CA SER A 42 1.65 23.58 -6.56
C SER A 42 2.57 23.04 -5.47
N ILE A 43 3.01 21.79 -5.61
CA ILE A 43 4.32 21.39 -5.13
C ILE A 43 5.32 22.10 -6.07
N PRO A 44 6.18 23.01 -5.57
CA PRO A 44 7.02 23.82 -6.44
C PRO A 44 7.87 22.94 -7.36
N GLN A 45 7.67 23.12 -8.66
CA GLN A 45 8.31 22.40 -9.76
C GLN A 45 9.83 22.69 -9.91
N HIS A 46 10.46 23.33 -8.90
CA HIS A 46 11.77 23.96 -8.97
C HIS A 46 12.87 23.34 -8.10
N LEU A 47 12.63 22.21 -7.43
CA LEU A 47 13.71 21.46 -6.77
C LEU A 47 13.92 20.14 -7.51
N PHE A 48 15.17 19.82 -7.84
CA PHE A 48 15.65 18.62 -8.54
C PHE A 48 15.80 18.70 -10.08
N ASN A 49 16.33 19.82 -10.56
CA ASN A 49 17.31 19.78 -11.66
C ASN A 49 18.71 19.59 -11.05
N SER A 50 19.13 18.33 -10.89
CA SER A 50 20.56 17.99 -10.83
C SER A 50 20.83 17.00 -11.96
N ALA A 51 21.47 17.54 -12.99
CA ALA A 51 21.76 16.88 -14.24
C ALA A 51 22.58 15.59 -14.04
N CYS A 52 22.20 14.54 -14.76
CA CYS A 52 23.11 13.43 -15.05
C CYS A 52 24.07 13.91 -16.16
N PRO A 53 25.39 13.95 -15.94
CA PRO A 53 26.33 14.21 -17.01
C PRO A 53 26.34 13.05 -18.00
N HIS A 54 26.25 13.44 -19.26
CA HIS A 54 26.28 12.65 -20.48
C HIS A 54 27.39 11.57 -20.51
N ASN A 55 27.02 10.30 -20.78
CA ASN A 55 27.61 9.36 -21.78
C ASN A 55 27.45 7.89 -21.37
N SER A 56 26.24 7.34 -21.47
CA SER A 56 25.97 5.99 -21.99
C SER A 56 24.48 5.91 -22.29
N GLY A 57 24.09 5.39 -23.45
CA GLY A 57 22.68 5.18 -23.77
C GLY A 57 21.99 4.36 -22.68
N ILE A 58 20.72 4.68 -22.40
CA ILE A 58 19.87 4.19 -21.28
C ILE A 58 19.93 5.11 -20.03
N CYS A 59 19.68 6.42 -20.21
CA CYS A 59 19.17 7.26 -19.13
C CYS A 59 17.63 7.16 -19.12
N GLN A 60 17.07 6.23 -18.35
CA GLN A 60 15.64 6.28 -18.00
C GLN A 60 15.40 7.53 -17.15
N ARG A 61 14.43 8.34 -17.59
CA ARG A 61 14.09 9.70 -17.12
C ARG A 61 14.02 9.81 -15.59
N PRO A 62 14.29 10.99 -14.98
CA PRO A 62 14.16 11.17 -13.54
C PRO A 62 12.70 10.94 -13.13
N HIS A 63 12.45 9.89 -12.35
CA HIS A 63 11.11 9.49 -11.93
C HIS A 63 10.60 10.48 -10.87
N ARG A 64 9.65 11.35 -11.29
CA ARG A 64 8.81 12.11 -10.36
C ARG A 64 7.79 11.15 -9.75
N GLY A 65 7.93 10.88 -8.46
CA GLY A 65 6.93 10.16 -7.69
C GLY A 65 6.86 10.72 -6.28
N THR A 66 5.71 11.27 -5.91
CA THR A 66 5.31 11.31 -4.49
C THR A 66 4.95 9.88 -4.13
N TYR A 67 5.91 9.16 -3.58
CA TYR A 67 5.65 7.83 -3.05
C TYR A 67 4.77 8.01 -1.82
N PHE A 68 3.59 7.39 -1.80
CA PHE A 68 2.95 7.01 -0.55
C PHE A 68 3.89 5.99 0.09
N ALA A 69 4.93 6.50 0.75
CA ALA A 69 5.98 5.71 1.33
C ALA A 69 5.30 4.61 2.13
N LYS A 70 5.66 3.35 1.87
CA LYS A 70 5.38 2.25 2.78
C LYS A 70 6.11 2.57 4.08
N LEU A 71 5.58 3.50 4.85
CA LEU A 71 6.05 3.82 6.17
C LEU A 71 5.46 2.74 7.05
N LYS A 72 6.05 1.55 6.97
CA LYS A 72 6.07 0.64 8.11
C LYS A 72 6.99 1.32 9.12
N LEU A 73 6.54 2.45 9.67
CA LEU A 73 7.11 3.02 10.86
C LEU A 73 6.71 2.01 11.94
N VAL A 74 7.54 0.98 12.08
CA VAL A 74 7.54 0.20 13.30
C VAL A 74 7.80 1.25 14.37
N LEU A 75 6.72 1.57 15.09
CA LEU A 75 6.75 2.46 16.24
C LEU A 75 7.71 1.82 17.23
N CYS A 76 8.99 2.13 17.07
CA CYS A 76 10.01 1.79 18.02
C CYS A 76 9.74 2.70 19.21
N ASN A 77 8.88 2.22 20.10
CA ASN A 77 8.68 2.74 21.45
C ASN A 77 10.06 2.78 22.14
N GLY A 78 10.80 3.88 21.97
CA GLY A 78 12.16 4.00 22.48
C GLY A 78 13.15 4.87 21.69
N LEU A 79 12.80 5.39 20.51
CA LEU A 79 13.71 6.24 19.71
C LEU A 79 13.25 7.70 19.59
N GLY A 80 13.28 8.43 20.71
CA GLY A 80 13.46 9.90 20.74
C GLY A 80 12.31 10.80 20.23
N SER A 81 12.29 12.03 20.74
CA SER A 81 11.34 13.10 20.34
C SER A 81 11.34 13.41 18.84
N GLN A 82 12.44 13.15 18.14
CA GLN A 82 12.58 13.39 16.71
C GLN A 82 11.73 12.42 15.86
N VAL A 83 11.61 11.15 16.26
CA VAL A 83 10.79 10.17 15.53
C VAL A 83 9.31 10.49 15.71
N ALA A 84 8.89 10.83 16.94
CA ALA A 84 7.52 11.25 17.20
C ALA A 84 7.15 12.52 16.41
N LEU A 85 8.07 13.48 16.29
CA LEU A 85 7.86 14.67 15.47
C LEU A 85 7.73 14.33 13.97
N ALA A 86 8.60 13.44 13.47
CA ALA A 86 8.56 13.01 12.08
C ALA A 86 7.28 12.23 11.77
N GLU A 87 6.86 11.34 12.67
CA GLU A 87 5.59 10.61 12.58
C GLU A 87 4.41 11.59 12.53
N ALA A 88 4.35 12.56 13.44
CA ALA A 88 3.28 13.56 13.44
C ALA A 88 3.23 14.38 12.14
N LYS A 89 4.38 14.69 11.53
CA LYS A 89 4.44 15.33 10.20
C LYS A 89 3.92 14.41 9.11
N ALA A 90 4.29 13.14 9.13
CA ALA A 90 3.85 12.15 8.15
C ALA A 90 2.34 11.91 8.22
N VAL A 91 1.78 11.77 9.42
CA VAL A 91 0.34 11.67 9.64
C VAL A 91 -0.37 12.90 9.11
N ARG A 92 0.08 14.11 9.45
CA ARG A 92 -0.50 15.36 8.92
C ARG A 92 -0.45 15.42 7.39
N TRP A 93 0.60 14.91 6.77
CA TRP A 93 0.69 14.83 5.32
C TRP A 93 -0.35 13.88 4.74
N LEU A 94 -0.51 12.69 5.31
CA LEU A 94 -1.55 11.73 4.89
C LEU A 94 -2.97 12.31 5.06
N GLU A 95 -3.22 13.00 6.17
CA GLU A 95 -4.51 13.65 6.45
C GLU A 95 -4.88 14.70 5.41
N ARG A 96 -3.91 15.51 4.97
CA ARG A 96 -4.14 16.52 3.91
C ARG A 96 -4.47 15.87 2.57
N ASN A 97 -3.88 14.72 2.29
CA ASN A 97 -4.03 14.02 1.01
C ASN A 97 -5.12 12.95 1.01
N ILE A 98 -5.89 12.80 2.10
CA ILE A 98 -6.92 11.75 2.22
C ILE A 98 -8.06 11.88 1.19
N LYS A 99 -8.35 13.11 0.74
CA LYS A 99 -9.35 13.36 -0.31
C LYS A 99 -8.89 12.80 -1.66
N LEU A 100 -7.63 13.01 -2.01
CA LEU A 100 -7.03 12.48 -3.23
C LEU A 100 -7.04 10.95 -3.23
N LEU A 101 -6.76 10.36 -2.06
CA LEU A 101 -6.85 8.91 -1.86
C LEU A 101 -8.27 8.38 -2.09
N SER A 102 -9.31 9.11 -1.68
CA SER A 102 -10.71 8.71 -1.90
C SER A 102 -11.15 8.79 -3.36
N GLU A 103 -10.61 9.72 -4.14
CA GLU A 103 -11.05 9.96 -5.52
C GLU A 103 -10.32 9.09 -6.53
N ARG A 104 -9.02 8.84 -6.31
CA ARG A 104 -8.13 8.21 -7.30
C ARG A 104 -7.19 7.16 -6.71
N GLY A 105 -7.33 6.82 -5.42
CA GLY A 105 -6.46 5.86 -4.75
C GLY A 105 -6.64 4.45 -5.24
N GLU A 106 -5.52 3.75 -5.47
CA GLU A 106 -5.57 2.33 -5.78
C GLU A 106 -5.88 1.50 -4.52
N PRO A 107 -6.51 0.31 -4.66
CA PRO A 107 -6.88 -0.52 -3.49
C PRO A 107 -5.71 -0.84 -2.55
N PHE A 108 -4.50 -0.99 -3.11
CA PHE A 108 -3.28 -1.19 -2.33
C PHE A 108 -2.91 0.05 -1.49
N GLU A 109 -2.90 1.22 -2.11
CA GLU A 109 -2.56 2.49 -1.46
C GLU A 109 -3.56 2.82 -0.35
N VAL A 110 -4.85 2.60 -0.62
CA VAL A 110 -5.92 2.80 0.37
C VAL A 110 -5.71 1.88 1.56
N ALA A 111 -5.42 0.60 1.34
CA ALA A 111 -5.23 -0.38 2.41
C ALA A 111 -4.02 -0.05 3.30
N ILE A 112 -2.88 0.31 2.72
CA ILE A 112 -1.68 0.63 3.51
C ILE A 112 -1.84 1.95 4.27
N VAL A 113 -2.47 2.97 3.68
CA VAL A 113 -2.70 4.26 4.35
C VAL A 113 -3.71 4.09 5.49
N ALA A 114 -4.79 3.34 5.28
CA ALA A 114 -5.76 3.03 6.33
C ALA A 114 -5.11 2.30 7.51
N TYR A 115 -4.28 1.29 7.23
CA TYR A 115 -3.53 0.58 8.26
C TYR A 115 -2.56 1.50 9.01
N ALA A 116 -1.81 2.35 8.30
CA ALA A 116 -0.84 3.26 8.90
C ALA A 116 -1.51 4.31 9.81
N LEU A 117 -2.62 4.92 9.36
CA LEU A 117 -3.38 5.90 10.15
C LEU A 117 -4.01 5.25 11.38
N LEU A 118 -4.48 4.01 11.27
CA LEU A 118 -5.01 3.24 12.40
C LEU A 118 -3.91 2.95 13.43
N GLN A 119 -2.72 2.52 12.99
CA GLN A 119 -1.60 2.24 13.88
C GLN A 119 -1.09 3.51 14.59
N ALA A 120 -1.09 4.64 13.89
CA ALA A 120 -0.73 5.95 14.44
C ALA A 120 -1.85 6.58 15.31
N LYS A 121 -3.01 5.92 15.43
CA LYS A 121 -4.19 6.42 16.16
C LYS A 121 -4.61 7.84 15.74
N ALA A 122 -4.54 8.11 14.43
CA ALA A 122 -4.93 9.40 13.87
C ALA A 122 -6.45 9.63 13.96
N ALA A 123 -6.89 10.88 14.07
CA ALA A 123 -8.32 11.21 14.12
C ALA A 123 -9.06 10.85 12.82
N THR A 124 -8.34 10.83 11.71
CA THR A 124 -8.82 10.46 10.37
C THR A 124 -8.79 8.96 10.09
N ALA A 125 -8.41 8.11 11.05
CA ALA A 125 -8.37 6.66 10.86
C ALA A 125 -9.75 6.09 10.46
N GLU A 126 -10.84 6.63 11.04
CA GLU A 126 -12.21 6.21 10.69
C GLU A 126 -12.60 6.58 9.27
N THR A 127 -12.20 7.77 8.80
CA THR A 127 -12.50 8.19 7.42
C THR A 127 -11.71 7.37 6.41
N ALA A 128 -10.44 7.08 6.71
CA ALA A 128 -9.61 6.18 5.89
C ALA A 128 -10.18 4.76 5.82
N PHE A 129 -10.67 4.23 6.94
CA PHE A 129 -11.35 2.94 6.96
C PHE A 129 -12.65 2.94 6.14
N GLY A 130 -13.44 4.01 6.22
CA GLY A 130 -14.63 4.18 5.39
C GLY A 130 -14.31 4.14 3.89
N ILE A 131 -13.20 4.73 3.47
CA ILE A 131 -12.70 4.64 2.09
C ILE A 131 -12.29 3.19 1.77
N LEU A 132 -11.52 2.55 2.65
CA LEU A 132 -11.12 1.15 2.48
C LEU A 132 -12.32 0.21 2.30
N ALA A 133 -13.34 0.35 3.14
CA ALA A 133 -14.56 -0.46 3.07
C ALA A 133 -15.32 -0.28 1.74
N ARG A 134 -15.30 0.94 1.16
CA ARG A 134 -15.91 1.20 -0.16
C ARG A 134 -15.17 0.54 -1.31
N HIS A 135 -13.85 0.36 -1.19
CA HIS A 135 -13.02 -0.34 -2.18
C HIS A 135 -13.10 -1.88 -2.05
N ALA A 136 -13.83 -2.40 -1.07
CA ALA A 136 -14.00 -3.84 -0.90
C ALA A 136 -14.82 -4.44 -2.04
N ARG A 137 -14.35 -5.55 -2.60
CA ARG A 137 -15.07 -6.34 -3.59
C ARG A 137 -15.56 -7.62 -2.93
N SER A 138 -16.80 -8.01 -3.20
CA SER A 138 -17.39 -9.24 -2.67
C SER A 138 -17.88 -10.12 -3.81
N GLU A 139 -17.25 -11.27 -4.00
CA GLU A 139 -17.53 -12.23 -5.08
C GLU A 139 -17.63 -13.63 -4.50
N GLY A 140 -18.72 -14.35 -4.76
CA GLY A 140 -18.89 -15.75 -4.31
C GLY A 140 -18.80 -15.95 -2.79
N GLY A 141 -19.19 -14.94 -1.98
CA GLY A 141 -19.08 -14.99 -0.52
C GLY A 141 -17.67 -14.75 0.03
N LEU A 142 -16.75 -14.32 -0.83
CA LEU A 142 -15.38 -13.95 -0.49
C LEU A 142 -15.20 -12.43 -0.65
N THR A 143 -14.42 -11.82 0.24
CA THR A 143 -14.18 -10.37 0.22
C THR A 143 -12.69 -10.09 0.02
N TYR A 144 -12.36 -9.17 -0.90
CA TYR A 144 -10.97 -8.85 -1.24
C TYR A 144 -10.82 -7.42 -1.76
N TRP A 145 -9.56 -6.97 -1.84
CA TRP A 145 -9.16 -5.69 -2.41
C TRP A 145 -8.21 -5.92 -3.57
N GLY A 146 -8.61 -5.48 -4.75
CA GLY A 146 -7.81 -5.67 -5.95
C GLY A 146 -8.15 -4.70 -7.07
N LYS A 147 -7.15 -4.42 -7.92
CA LYS A 147 -7.29 -3.47 -9.05
C LYS A 147 -8.35 -3.94 -10.03
N GLU A 148 -8.27 -5.21 -10.41
CA GLU A 148 -9.20 -5.89 -11.30
C GLU A 148 -10.07 -6.89 -10.53
N ALA A 149 -11.25 -7.19 -11.08
CA ALA A 149 -12.10 -8.24 -10.52
C ALA A 149 -11.46 -9.62 -10.73
N VAL A 150 -11.31 -10.36 -9.64
CA VAL A 150 -10.79 -11.73 -9.64
C VAL A 150 -11.99 -12.69 -9.53
N PRO A 151 -12.15 -13.64 -10.46
CA PRO A 151 -13.24 -14.61 -10.38
C PRO A 151 -13.07 -15.51 -9.15
N ALA A 152 -14.18 -16.10 -8.70
CA ALA A 152 -14.13 -17.06 -7.61
C ALA A 152 -13.22 -18.26 -7.98
N PRO A 153 -12.50 -18.84 -7.00
CA PRO A 153 -11.63 -19.99 -7.24
C PRO A 153 -12.41 -21.12 -7.92
N PRO A 154 -11.85 -21.73 -8.98
CA PRO A 154 -12.52 -22.83 -9.66
C PRO A 154 -12.66 -24.01 -8.71
N TYR A 155 -13.84 -24.63 -8.70
CA TYR A 155 -14.11 -25.84 -7.93
C TYR A 155 -14.84 -26.87 -8.79
N LYS A 156 -14.61 -28.14 -8.48
CA LYS A 156 -15.31 -29.27 -9.09
C LYS A 156 -16.13 -29.98 -8.02
N MET A 157 -17.34 -30.40 -8.35
CA MET A 157 -18.11 -31.30 -7.48
C MET A 157 -17.84 -32.75 -7.89
N GLU A 158 -17.41 -33.56 -6.92
CA GLU A 158 -17.23 -35.00 -7.11
C GLU A 158 -17.81 -35.73 -5.90
N ASN A 159 -18.75 -36.65 -6.13
CA ASN A 159 -19.49 -37.35 -5.06
C ASN A 159 -20.09 -36.41 -4.01
N GLN A 160 -20.74 -35.32 -4.44
CA GLN A 160 -21.34 -34.28 -3.59
C GLN A 160 -20.34 -33.51 -2.70
N LYS A 161 -19.04 -33.69 -2.88
CA LYS A 161 -17.99 -32.93 -2.18
C LYS A 161 -17.36 -31.90 -3.12
N PRO A 162 -17.21 -30.64 -2.70
CA PRO A 162 -16.49 -29.64 -3.48
C PRO A 162 -14.97 -29.83 -3.35
N PHE A 163 -14.27 -29.91 -4.47
CA PHE A 163 -12.83 -29.96 -4.58
C PHE A 163 -12.32 -28.66 -5.21
N MET A 164 -11.37 -28.00 -4.56
CA MET A 164 -10.72 -26.81 -5.11
C MET A 164 -9.78 -27.21 -6.24
N LEU A 165 -9.87 -26.51 -7.37
CA LEU A 165 -9.00 -26.73 -8.52
C LEU A 165 -7.80 -25.77 -8.47
N PRO A 166 -6.66 -26.15 -9.08
CA PRO A 166 -5.54 -25.24 -9.25
C PRO A 166 -5.96 -23.99 -10.01
N ARG A 167 -5.57 -22.82 -9.51
CA ARG A 167 -5.79 -21.53 -10.19
C ARG A 167 -4.59 -21.15 -11.04
N LEU A 168 -4.84 -20.36 -12.08
CA LEU A 168 -3.79 -19.70 -12.87
C LEU A 168 -3.40 -18.36 -12.22
N PRO A 169 -2.17 -17.89 -12.42
CA PRO A 169 -1.73 -16.59 -11.91
C PRO A 169 -2.45 -15.44 -12.63
N TYR A 170 -2.93 -14.47 -11.85
CA TYR A 170 -3.57 -13.25 -12.36
C TYR A 170 -2.57 -12.10 -12.50
N LYS A 171 -2.91 -11.08 -13.29
CA LYS A 171 -2.03 -9.95 -13.63
C LYS A 171 -1.51 -9.18 -12.40
N TYR A 172 -2.35 -8.97 -11.39
CA TYR A 172 -2.03 -8.21 -10.17
C TYR A 172 -2.04 -9.06 -8.91
N ASP A 173 -1.76 -10.36 -9.03
CA ASP A 173 -1.96 -11.33 -7.97
C ASP A 173 -1.26 -10.94 -6.65
N SER A 174 0.02 -10.58 -6.72
CA SER A 174 0.77 -10.13 -5.54
C SER A 174 0.24 -8.82 -4.96
N SER A 175 -0.12 -7.84 -5.79
CA SER A 175 -0.64 -6.55 -5.29
C SER A 175 -2.02 -6.71 -4.63
N ASN A 176 -2.88 -7.57 -5.18
CA ASN A 176 -4.19 -7.86 -4.63
C ASN A 176 -4.08 -8.65 -3.30
N ILE A 177 -3.18 -9.63 -3.23
CA ILE A 177 -2.91 -10.38 -1.99
C ILE A 177 -2.39 -9.42 -0.92
N GLU A 178 -1.43 -8.55 -1.26
CA GLU A 178 -0.84 -7.60 -0.32
C GLU A 178 -1.87 -6.56 0.16
N ALA A 179 -2.66 -5.99 -0.75
CA ALA A 179 -3.75 -5.05 -0.42
C ALA A 179 -4.77 -5.70 0.52
N THR A 180 -5.18 -6.93 0.21
CA THR A 180 -6.15 -7.68 1.02
C THR A 180 -5.57 -8.07 2.38
N ALA A 181 -4.26 -8.35 2.47
CA ALA A 181 -3.59 -8.61 3.74
C ALA A 181 -3.54 -7.35 4.64
N TYR A 182 -3.21 -6.17 4.08
CA TYR A 182 -3.27 -4.91 4.82
C TYR A 182 -4.70 -4.55 5.24
N ALA A 183 -5.68 -4.81 4.38
CA ALA A 183 -7.08 -4.65 4.74
C ALA A 183 -7.45 -5.57 5.90
N LEU A 184 -7.09 -6.85 5.85
CA LEU A 184 -7.32 -7.80 6.95
C LEU A 184 -6.69 -7.30 8.26
N LEU A 185 -5.44 -6.84 8.24
CA LEU A 185 -4.78 -6.29 9.42
C LEU A 185 -5.55 -5.09 10.01
N THR A 186 -6.08 -4.23 9.15
CA THR A 186 -6.90 -3.08 9.55
C THR A 186 -8.22 -3.53 10.19
N TYR A 187 -8.91 -4.50 9.60
CA TYR A 187 -10.16 -5.07 10.13
C TYR A 187 -9.94 -5.77 11.48
N VAL A 188 -8.86 -6.55 11.60
CA VAL A 188 -8.51 -7.24 12.85
C VAL A 188 -8.14 -6.25 13.95
N ALA A 189 -7.36 -5.22 13.64
CA ALA A 189 -6.99 -4.19 14.60
C ALA A 189 -8.20 -3.40 15.13
N ARG A 190 -9.26 -3.28 14.33
CA ARG A 190 -10.56 -2.70 14.72
C ARG A 190 -11.53 -3.69 15.39
N GLN A 191 -11.19 -4.98 15.44
CA GLN A 191 -12.08 -6.05 15.93
C GLN A 191 -13.39 -6.17 15.14
N GLU A 192 -13.33 -5.96 13.82
CA GLU A 192 -14.50 -6.09 12.94
C GLU A 192 -14.91 -7.57 12.77
N VAL A 193 -16.23 -7.80 12.65
CA VAL A 193 -16.79 -9.16 12.54
C VAL A 193 -16.59 -9.76 11.14
N LEU A 194 -16.47 -8.92 10.11
CA LEU A 194 -16.39 -9.33 8.69
C LEU A 194 -15.00 -9.78 8.24
N THR A 195 -14.25 -10.47 9.11
CA THR A 195 -12.89 -10.96 8.81
C THR A 195 -12.86 -12.34 8.14
N ASP A 196 -13.82 -13.21 8.45
CA ASP A 196 -13.97 -14.55 7.87
C ASP A 196 -13.91 -14.62 6.33
N PRO A 197 -14.69 -13.82 5.58
CA PRO A 197 -14.68 -13.89 4.11
C PRO A 197 -13.35 -13.42 3.51
N ILE A 198 -12.64 -12.53 4.21
CA ILE A 198 -11.32 -12.02 3.80
C ILE A 198 -10.26 -13.12 3.96
N VAL A 199 -10.26 -13.79 5.11
CA VAL A 199 -9.35 -14.89 5.42
C VAL A 199 -9.58 -16.06 4.46
N LYS A 200 -10.85 -16.41 4.19
CA LYS A 200 -11.21 -17.45 3.20
C LYS A 200 -10.67 -17.10 1.81
N TRP A 201 -10.77 -15.85 1.38
CA TRP A 201 -10.21 -15.42 0.11
C TRP A 201 -8.70 -15.58 0.07
N LEU A 202 -7.98 -15.08 1.07
CA LEU A 202 -6.51 -15.18 1.14
C LEU A 202 -6.02 -16.63 1.15
N ASN A 203 -6.72 -17.51 1.87
CA ASN A 203 -6.42 -18.94 1.88
C ASN A 203 -6.63 -19.60 0.51
N ALA A 204 -7.64 -19.17 -0.24
CA ALA A 204 -7.87 -19.65 -1.59
C ALA A 204 -6.82 -19.16 -2.61
N GLN A 205 -6.08 -18.09 -2.29
CA GLN A 205 -5.00 -17.57 -3.15
C GLN A 205 -3.64 -18.24 -2.91
N ARG A 206 -3.51 -19.19 -1.97
CA ARG A 206 -2.23 -19.87 -1.69
C ARG A 206 -1.77 -20.76 -2.85
N LEU A 207 -0.45 -20.82 -3.05
CA LEU A 207 0.20 -21.75 -3.98
C LEU A 207 0.42 -23.12 -3.31
N THR A 208 0.72 -24.15 -4.11
CA THR A 208 0.88 -25.54 -3.66
C THR A 208 1.90 -25.71 -2.53
N ASP A 209 2.95 -24.89 -2.53
CA ASP A 209 4.05 -24.98 -1.57
C ASP A 209 3.82 -24.11 -0.33
N GLY A 210 2.59 -23.62 -0.14
CA GLY A 210 2.18 -22.86 1.03
C GLY A 210 2.50 -21.37 1.01
N GLY A 211 3.22 -20.88 0.00
CA GLY A 211 3.50 -19.46 -0.24
C GLY A 211 2.47 -18.74 -1.11
N TRP A 212 2.73 -17.46 -1.39
CA TRP A 212 1.99 -16.62 -2.34
C TRP A 212 2.89 -16.18 -3.50
N ALA A 213 2.31 -15.47 -4.48
CA ALA A 213 2.98 -15.06 -5.71
C ALA A 213 4.23 -14.18 -5.52
N SER A 214 4.42 -13.54 -4.36
CA SER A 214 5.59 -12.73 -4.04
C SER A 214 5.93 -12.78 -2.55
N THR A 215 7.10 -12.25 -2.21
CA THR A 215 7.59 -12.13 -0.82
C THR A 215 6.99 -10.95 -0.06
N GLN A 216 6.45 -9.97 -0.78
CA GLN A 216 5.72 -8.82 -0.24
C GLN A 216 4.22 -9.00 -0.44
#